data_AF-G9KGM3-F1
#
_entry.id   AF-G9KGM3-F1
#
_cell.length_a   1.000
_cell.length_b   1.000
_cell.length_c   1.000
_cell.angle_alpha   90.00
_cell.angle_beta   90.00
_cell.angle_gamma   90.00
#
_symmetry.space_group_name_H-M   'P 1'
#
loop_
_entity.id
_entity.type
_entity.pdbx_description
1 polymer ?
#
loop_
_entity_poly.entity_id
_entity_poly.type
_entity_poly.pdbx_seq_one_letter_code
_entity_poly.pdbx_strand_id
1 'polypeptide(L)'
;QMLWKQVHNYPMFNLLMEIDSYMFACVNQTAVYEELEDETRRLCDVRPFLPVLKLVTRSCDPGEKLDSKIGVLIGKGLHEFDALKDPEVNEFRIKMRKFSEEKIQSLVGLSWMDWLKQTYPPEH
;
A
#
# COMPACT_ATOMS: atom_id res chain seq x y z
N GLN A 1 2.55 -12.99 15.91
CA GLN A 1 2.96 -14.06 16.86
C GLN A 1 1.85 -14.58 17.79
N MET A 2 1.07 -13.73 18.49
CA MET A 2 0.04 -14.22 19.44
C MET A 2 -1.00 -15.15 18.80
N LEU A 3 -1.43 -14.85 17.58
CA LEU A 3 -2.38 -15.68 16.82
C LEU A 3 -1.89 -17.13 16.66
N TRP A 4 -0.63 -17.33 16.25
CA TRP A 4 -0.03 -18.67 16.05
C TRP A 4 0.10 -19.48 17.34
N LYS A 5 0.16 -18.83 18.51
CA LYS A 5 0.08 -19.55 19.79
C LYS A 5 -1.31 -20.12 20.05
N GLN A 6 -2.35 -19.55 19.45
CA GLN A 6 -3.75 -19.93 19.65
C GLN A 6 -4.30 -20.85 18.55
N VAL A 7 -3.73 -20.84 17.33
CA VAL A 7 -4.31 -21.59 16.19
C VAL A 7 -4.42 -23.10 16.44
N HIS A 8 -3.52 -23.69 17.23
CA HIS A 8 -3.54 -25.12 17.59
C HIS A 8 -4.81 -25.54 18.37
N ASN A 9 -5.52 -24.58 18.97
CA ASN A 9 -6.77 -24.81 19.67
C ASN A 9 -7.99 -24.88 18.73
N TYR A 10 -7.78 -24.65 17.43
CA TYR A 10 -8.84 -24.60 16.42
C TYR A 10 -8.68 -25.73 15.40
N PRO A 11 -9.79 -26.24 14.81
CA PRO A 11 -9.73 -27.24 13.76
C PRO A 11 -8.92 -26.77 12.55
N MET A 12 -8.39 -27.73 11.78
CA MET A 12 -7.66 -27.49 10.52
C MET A 12 -6.38 -26.66 10.66
N PHE A 13 -5.85 -26.44 11.87
CA PHE A 13 -4.60 -25.70 12.07
C PHE A 13 -3.42 -26.31 11.30
N ASN A 14 -3.45 -27.63 11.08
CA ASN A 14 -2.45 -28.38 10.33
C ASN A 14 -2.43 -28.07 8.82
N LEU A 15 -3.41 -27.32 8.30
CA LEU A 15 -3.43 -26.83 6.93
C LEU A 15 -2.75 -25.46 6.77
N LEU A 16 -2.40 -24.80 7.87
CA LEU A 16 -1.68 -23.53 7.83
C LEU A 16 -0.20 -23.76 7.47
N MET A 17 0.33 -22.89 6.61
CA MET A 17 1.78 -22.81 6.36
C MET A 17 2.50 -22.15 7.53
N GLU A 18 3.80 -21.88 7.37
CA GLU A 18 4.56 -21.09 8.32
C GLU A 18 4.01 -19.66 8.45
N ILE A 19 4.16 -19.06 9.64
CA ILE A 19 3.63 -17.72 9.95
C ILE A 19 4.09 -16.67 8.93
N ASP A 20 5.33 -16.76 8.47
CA ASP A 20 5.95 -15.80 7.54
C ASP A 20 5.40 -15.89 6.11
N SER A 21 4.66 -16.95 5.79
CA SER A 21 3.99 -17.10 4.48
C SER A 21 2.71 -16.26 4.38
N TYR A 22 2.29 -15.63 5.48
CA TYR A 22 1.07 -14.85 5.57
C TYR A 22 1.34 -13.40 5.93
N MET A 23 0.32 -12.59 5.71
CA MET A 23 0.20 -11.23 6.22
C MET A 23 -1.24 -10.98 6.63
N PHE A 24 -1.47 -9.93 7.41
CA PHE A 24 -2.83 -9.50 7.72
C PHE A 24 -3.38 -8.61 6.61
N ALA A 25 -4.69 -8.69 6.39
CA ALA A 25 -5.45 -7.75 5.60
C ALA A 25 -6.68 -7.29 6.39
N CYS A 26 -7.16 -6.08 6.10
CA CYS A 26 -8.35 -5.53 6.72
C CYS A 26 -9.09 -4.59 5.76
N VAL A 27 -10.27 -4.13 6.17
CA VAL A 27 -10.91 -2.97 5.56
C VAL A 27 -10.54 -1.76 6.38
N ASN A 28 -9.96 -0.73 5.78
CA ASN A 28 -9.56 0.49 6.48
C ASN A 28 -10.71 1.51 6.59
N GLN A 29 -10.47 2.64 7.26
CA GLN A 29 -11.50 3.67 7.49
C GLN A 29 -12.10 4.27 6.20
N THR A 30 -11.41 4.13 5.06
CA THR A 30 -11.87 4.58 3.75
C THR A 30 -12.65 3.50 2.98
N ALA A 31 -13.05 2.41 3.65
CA ALA A 31 -13.73 1.25 3.04
C ALA A 31 -12.92 0.54 1.95
N VAL A 32 -11.58 0.65 2.02
CA VAL A 32 -10.65 0.02 1.08
C VAL A 32 -10.06 -1.23 1.72
N TYR A 33 -9.94 -2.31 0.93
CA TYR A 33 -9.17 -3.49 1.31
C TYR A 33 -7.68 -3.13 1.35
N GLU A 34 -7.04 -3.32 2.50
CA GLU A 34 -5.63 -3.01 2.75
C GLU A 34 -4.90 -4.24 3.25
N GLU A 35 -3.83 -4.63 2.55
CA GLU A 35 -2.88 -5.65 2.99
C GLU A 35 -1.77 -4.99 3.84
N LEU A 36 -1.60 -5.46 5.09
CA LEU A 36 -0.72 -4.88 6.09
C LEU A 36 0.68 -5.49 6.01
N GLU A 37 1.52 -4.97 5.10
CA GLU A 37 2.90 -5.45 4.93
C GLU A 37 3.82 -5.07 6.08
N ASP A 38 3.68 -3.83 6.56
CA ASP A 38 4.48 -3.32 7.66
C ASP A 38 3.89 -3.81 9.00
N GLU A 39 4.34 -5.00 9.40
CA GLU A 39 3.98 -5.62 10.68
C GLU A 39 4.56 -4.89 11.90
N THR A 40 5.38 -3.86 11.72
CA THR A 40 5.86 -3.01 12.82
C THR A 40 4.82 -1.97 13.24
N ARG A 41 3.81 -1.70 12.39
CA ARG A 41 2.70 -0.79 12.70
C ARG A 41 1.89 -1.31 13.87
N ARG A 42 1.56 -0.42 14.80
CA ARG A 42 0.62 -0.75 15.89
C ARG A 42 -0.79 -0.82 15.35
N LEU A 43 -1.62 -1.70 15.92
CA LEU A 43 -3.02 -1.85 15.51
C LEU A 43 -3.83 -0.54 15.61
N CYS A 44 -3.51 0.31 16.60
CA CYS A 44 -4.13 1.64 16.75
C CYS A 44 -3.78 2.61 15.62
N ASP A 45 -2.66 2.40 14.93
CA ASP A 45 -2.22 3.21 13.78
C ASP A 45 -2.76 2.63 12.46
N VAL A 46 -3.09 1.32 12.43
CA VAL A 46 -3.77 0.65 11.31
C VAL A 46 -5.22 1.13 11.19
N ARG A 47 -5.93 1.29 12.30
CA ARG A 47 -7.33 1.77 12.35
C ARG A 47 -8.25 1.03 11.36
N PRO A 48 -8.40 -0.30 11.46
CA PRO A 48 -9.35 -1.01 10.62
C PRO A 48 -10.78 -0.53 10.91
N PHE A 49 -11.63 -0.51 9.89
CA PHE A 49 -13.04 -0.07 9.98
C PHE A 49 -13.82 -0.86 11.04
N LEU A 50 -13.53 -2.16 11.14
CA LEU A 50 -13.97 -3.05 12.21
C LEU A 50 -12.73 -3.76 12.79
N PRO A 51 -12.79 -4.28 14.03
CA PRO A 51 -11.69 -5.04 14.64
C PRO A 51 -11.57 -6.45 14.03
N VAL A 52 -11.48 -6.53 12.70
CA VAL A 52 -11.41 -7.77 11.92
C VAL A 52 -10.13 -7.74 11.11
N LEU A 53 -9.28 -8.75 11.35
CA LEU A 53 -8.07 -9.00 10.57
C LEU A 53 -8.23 -10.34 9.87
N LYS A 54 -8.07 -10.35 8.56
CA LYS A 54 -8.05 -11.55 7.74
C LYS A 54 -6.60 -11.96 7.52
N LEU A 55 -6.32 -13.25 7.65
CA LEU A 55 -5.04 -13.80 7.24
C LEU A 55 -5.07 -14.07 5.73
N VAL A 56 -4.10 -13.55 5.00
CA VAL A 56 -3.96 -13.76 3.55
C VAL A 56 -2.55 -14.20 3.21
N THR A 57 -2.40 -14.98 2.14
CA THR A 57 -1.07 -15.34 1.62
C THR A 57 -0.41 -14.08 1.08
N ARG A 58 0.89 -13.94 1.31
CA ARG A 58 1.65 -12.79 0.77
C ARG A 58 1.56 -12.80 -0.76
N SER A 59 0.87 -11.82 -1.32
CA SER A 59 0.86 -11.56 -2.76
C SER A 59 2.11 -10.75 -3.12
N CYS A 60 2.71 -11.05 -4.26
CA CYS A 60 3.97 -10.46 -4.69
C CYS A 60 3.81 -9.32 -5.69
N ASP A 61 2.60 -8.87 -6.05
CA ASP A 61 2.46 -7.81 -7.05
C ASP A 61 2.89 -6.45 -6.49
N PRO A 62 4.00 -5.85 -6.95
CA PRO A 62 4.46 -4.55 -6.46
C PRO A 62 3.51 -3.40 -6.82
N GLY A 63 2.73 -3.57 -7.90
CA GLY A 63 1.77 -2.56 -8.38
C GLY A 63 0.60 -2.35 -7.42
N GLU A 64 -0.14 -3.42 -7.12
CA GLU A 64 -1.27 -3.40 -6.17
C GLU A 64 -0.87 -2.86 -4.78
N LYS A 65 0.37 -3.13 -4.36
CA LYS A 65 0.95 -2.63 -3.09
C LYS A 65 1.11 -1.12 -3.06
N LEU A 66 1.60 -0.52 -4.14
CA LEU A 66 1.80 0.92 -4.23
C LEU A 66 0.45 1.64 -4.26
N ASP A 67 -0.50 1.12 -5.02
CA ASP A 67 -1.84 1.70 -5.15
C ASP A 67 -2.58 1.76 -3.80
N SER A 68 -2.42 0.73 -2.96
CA SER A 68 -2.96 0.71 -1.60
C SER A 68 -2.34 1.80 -0.72
N LYS A 69 -1.01 1.98 -0.76
CA LYS A 69 -0.30 3.01 0.02
C LYS A 69 -0.69 4.42 -0.42
N ILE A 70 -0.81 4.66 -1.72
CA ILE A 70 -1.30 5.93 -2.28
C ILE A 70 -2.73 6.19 -1.79
N GLY A 71 -3.61 5.19 -1.88
CA GLY A 71 -5.02 5.33 -1.50
C GLY A 71 -5.21 5.72 -0.04
N VAL A 72 -4.43 5.10 0.87
CA VAL A 72 -4.39 5.48 2.28
C VAL A 72 -3.91 6.91 2.47
N LEU A 73 -2.85 7.32 1.77
CA LEU A 73 -2.26 8.66 1.90
C LEU A 73 -3.21 9.77 1.44
N ILE A 74 -3.95 9.54 0.34
CA ILE A 74 -4.89 10.53 -0.21
C ILE A 74 -6.30 10.41 0.39
N GLY A 75 -6.55 9.40 1.22
CA GLY A 75 -7.86 9.13 1.83
C GLY A 75 -8.93 8.68 0.84
N LYS A 76 -8.54 8.10 -0.31
CA LYS A 76 -9.45 7.66 -1.38
C LYS A 76 -8.88 6.46 -2.11
N GLY A 77 -9.66 5.39 -2.24
CA GLY A 77 -9.25 4.18 -2.93
C GLY A 77 -9.04 4.43 -4.42
N LEU A 78 -7.94 3.93 -4.99
CA LEU A 78 -7.67 4.16 -6.42
C LEU A 78 -8.70 3.50 -7.34
N HIS A 79 -9.29 2.38 -6.90
CA HIS A 79 -10.39 1.70 -7.59
C HIS A 79 -11.65 2.57 -7.73
N GLU A 80 -11.85 3.57 -6.86
CA GLU A 80 -12.99 4.48 -6.96
C GLU A 80 -12.90 5.35 -8.21
N PHE A 81 -11.69 5.69 -8.66
CA PHE A 81 -11.49 6.41 -9.90
C PHE A 81 -11.75 5.53 -11.12
N ASP A 82 -11.41 4.23 -11.05
CA ASP A 82 -11.70 3.27 -12.12
C ASP A 82 -13.21 3.02 -12.26
N ALA A 83 -13.93 3.05 -11.13
CA ALA A 83 -15.38 2.87 -11.09
C ALA A 83 -16.17 3.99 -11.79
N LEU A 84 -15.59 5.19 -11.94
CA LEU A 84 -16.22 6.31 -12.65
C LEU A 84 -16.43 6.02 -14.14
N LYS A 85 -15.62 5.14 -14.74
CA LYS A 85 -15.63 4.81 -16.18
C LYS A 85 -15.57 6.06 -17.08
N ASP A 86 -14.94 7.12 -16.58
CA ASP A 86 -14.83 8.39 -17.27
C ASP A 86 -13.54 8.43 -18.12
N PRO A 87 -13.63 8.62 -19.46
CA PRO A 87 -12.47 8.65 -20.33
C PRO A 87 -11.54 9.84 -20.05
N GLU A 88 -12.06 11.00 -19.65
CA GLU A 88 -11.25 12.18 -19.31
C GLU A 88 -10.43 11.92 -18.04
N VAL A 89 -11.05 11.31 -17.02
CA VAL A 89 -10.35 10.93 -15.78
C VAL A 89 -9.24 9.92 -16.07
N ASN A 90 -9.51 8.92 -16.91
CA ASN A 90 -8.51 7.92 -17.28
C ASN A 90 -7.35 8.53 -18.09
N GLU A 91 -7.65 9.38 -19.07
CA GLU A 91 -6.62 10.07 -19.85
C GLU A 91 -5.74 10.96 -18.95
N PHE A 92 -6.35 11.72 -18.04
CA PHE A 92 -5.64 12.55 -17.08
C PHE A 92 -4.69 11.72 -16.22
N ARG A 93 -5.16 10.60 -15.67
CA ARG A 93 -4.35 9.71 -14.81
C ARG A 93 -3.16 9.12 -15.56
N ILE A 94 -3.36 8.67 -16.81
CA ILE A 94 -2.28 8.14 -17.66
C ILE A 94 -1.25 9.24 -17.95
N LYS A 95 -1.72 10.42 -18.36
CA LYS A 95 -0.84 11.55 -18.72
C LYS A 95 -0.01 12.03 -17.53
N MET A 96 -0.62 12.20 -16.36
CA MET A 96 0.08 12.65 -15.15
C MET A 96 1.04 11.60 -14.59
N ARG A 97 0.69 10.30 -14.70
CA ARG A 97 1.62 9.22 -14.36
C ARG A 97 2.88 9.30 -15.22
N LYS A 98 2.72 9.39 -16.54
CA LYS A 98 3.84 9.49 -17.47
C LYS A 98 4.71 10.73 -17.20
N PHE A 99 4.10 11.90 -16.99
CA PHE A 99 4.82 13.12 -16.63
C PHE A 99 5.65 12.96 -15.33
N SER A 100 5.07 12.31 -14.32
CA SER A 100 5.74 12.06 -13.05
C SER A 100 6.91 11.08 -13.21
N GLU A 101 6.73 10.02 -13.99
CA GLU A 101 7.78 9.05 -14.32
C GLU A 101 8.94 9.70 -15.08
N GLU A 102 8.67 10.52 -16.09
CA GLU A 102 9.67 11.30 -16.84
C GLU A 102 10.44 12.24 -15.90
N LYS A 103 9.74 12.90 -14.97
CA LYS A 103 10.38 13.76 -13.97
C LYS A 103 11.31 12.96 -13.06
N ILE A 104 10.87 11.81 -12.53
CA ILE A 104 11.71 10.94 -11.69
C ILE A 104 12.93 10.44 -12.47
N GLN A 105 12.76 10.02 -13.73
CA GLN A 105 13.88 9.60 -14.58
C GLN A 105 14.91 10.71 -14.76
N SER A 106 14.47 11.97 -14.89
CA SER A 106 15.39 13.11 -14.96
C SER A 106 16.21 13.31 -13.67
N LEU A 107 15.70 12.85 -12.52
CA LEU A 107 16.40 12.96 -11.23
C LEU A 107 17.41 11.83 -11.00
N VAL A 108 17.14 10.63 -11.49
CA VAL A 108 18.01 9.45 -11.30
C VAL A 108 19.38 9.63 -11.97
N GLY A 109 19.48 10.46 -13.01
CA GLY A 109 20.73 10.77 -13.70
C GLY A 109 21.52 11.96 -13.14
N LEU A 110 21.06 12.59 -12.06
CA LEU A 110 21.72 13.78 -11.52
C LEU A 110 23.00 13.44 -10.76
N SER A 111 23.93 14.40 -10.76
CA SER A 111 25.02 14.38 -9.79
C SER A 111 24.45 14.50 -8.38
N TRP A 112 25.18 13.97 -7.39
CA TRP A 112 24.83 14.12 -5.97
C TRP A 112 24.54 15.58 -5.59
N MET A 113 25.33 16.53 -6.10
CA MET A 113 25.16 17.96 -5.80
C MET A 113 23.87 18.53 -6.38
N ASP A 114 23.48 18.12 -7.58
CA ASP A 114 22.25 18.61 -8.22
C ASP A 114 21.00 17.97 -7.61
N TRP A 115 21.09 16.70 -7.19
CA TRP A 115 20.04 16.05 -6.41
C TRP A 115 19.83 16.75 -5.05
N LEU A 116 20.93 17.11 -4.37
CA LEU A 116 20.88 17.83 -3.08
C LEU A 116 20.18 19.17 -3.23
N LYS A 117 20.57 19.98 -4.22
CA LYS A 117 19.97 21.31 -4.48
C LYS A 117 18.47 21.24 -4.75
N GLN A 118 18.00 20.18 -5.41
CA GLN A 118 16.56 20.00 -5.67
C GLN A 118 15.80 19.51 -4.44
N THR A 119 16.41 18.63 -3.64
CA THR A 119 15.76 18.04 -2.46
C THR A 119 15.73 19.01 -1.28
N TYR A 120 16.79 19.81 -1.14
CA TYR A 120 16.99 20.79 -0.08
C TYR A 120 17.35 22.14 -0.70
N PRO A 121 16.37 22.83 -1.31
CA PRO A 121 16.62 24.15 -1.87
C PRO A 121 17.03 25.14 -0.76
N PRO A 122 17.91 26.12 -1.04
CA PRO A 122 18.29 27.13 -0.06
C PRO A 122 17.06 27.89 0.43
N GLU A 123 16.97 28.10 1.74
CA GLU A 123 15.95 28.97 2.33
C GLU A 123 16.19 30.42 1.85
N HIS A 124 15.11 31.10 1.44
CA HIS A 124 15.13 32.48 0.98
C HIS A 124 15.19 33.48 2.14
#